data_AF-A0A923HGS0-F1
#
_entry.id   AF-A0A923HGS0-F1
#
_cell.length_a   1.000
_cell.length_b   1.000
_cell.length_c   1.000
_cell.angle_alpha   90.00
_cell.angle_beta   90.00
_cell.angle_gamma   90.00
#
_symmetry.space_group_name_H-M   'P 1'
#
loop_
_entity.id
_entity.type
_entity.pdbx_description
1 polymer ?
#
loop_
_entity_poly.entity_id
_entity_poly.type
_entity_poly.pdbx_seq_one_letter_code
_entity_poly.pdbx_strand_id
1 'polypeptide(L)'
;WKGYHCNHSAASANYFRTTGSLLNKSDHQSKDRSTCVDRVLTIHKSIVRDKDVKIFLNRPRVGDIISLNSNTLDYVTTRTERTETEYIVGNVTRVNVLSHFGRLFSDEEGRVVSYELANPDDQRVRGLAIKSMKENNDGNDGKVHLKVSKIVSAQGVVKRYIVHDILEIF
;
A
#
# COMPACT_ATOMS: atom_id res chain seq x y z
N TRP A 1 14.07 -34.84 -31.60
CA TRP A 1 15.10 -33.80 -31.50
C TRP A 1 14.72 -32.64 -32.42
N LYS A 2 14.66 -31.43 -31.85
CA LYS A 2 14.58 -30.06 -32.45
C LYS A 2 13.50 -29.77 -33.50
N GLY A 3 12.61 -28.84 -33.13
CA GLY A 3 11.62 -28.21 -33.99
C GLY A 3 11.99 -26.77 -34.39
N TYR A 4 11.24 -26.35 -35.41
CA TYR A 4 10.88 -25.00 -35.88
C TYR A 4 11.91 -24.11 -36.58
N HIS A 5 11.67 -23.97 -37.89
CA HIS A 5 11.89 -22.82 -38.78
C HIS A 5 10.67 -22.78 -39.72
N CYS A 6 10.19 -21.72 -40.34
CA CYS A 6 10.23 -20.25 -40.27
C CYS A 6 9.16 -19.80 -41.29
N ASN A 7 8.63 -18.57 -41.22
CA ASN A 7 8.60 -17.67 -42.39
C ASN A 7 8.08 -16.28 -42.06
N HIS A 8 8.79 -15.29 -42.61
CA HIS A 8 8.52 -13.86 -42.62
C HIS A 8 7.40 -13.50 -43.61
N SER A 9 6.60 -12.48 -43.29
CA SER A 9 6.39 -11.33 -44.20
C SER A 9 5.67 -10.16 -43.50
N ALA A 10 6.27 -8.99 -43.65
CA ALA A 10 5.69 -7.64 -43.73
C ALA A 10 4.79 -7.07 -42.60
N ALA A 11 5.40 -6.11 -41.89
CA ALA A 11 4.92 -4.74 -41.71
C ALA A 11 3.49 -4.48 -41.18
N SER A 12 3.40 -4.02 -39.94
CA SER A 12 2.72 -2.75 -39.65
C SER A 12 3.20 -2.20 -38.31
N ALA A 13 3.67 -0.96 -38.37
CA ALA A 13 4.10 -0.16 -37.24
C ALA A 13 2.91 0.25 -36.37
N ASN A 14 3.12 0.34 -35.06
CA ASN A 14 2.45 1.35 -34.25
C ASN A 14 3.48 1.99 -33.32
N TYR A 15 4.10 3.01 -33.90
CA TYR A 15 4.93 4.00 -33.24
C TYR A 15 3.98 4.96 -32.52
N PHE A 16 3.84 4.89 -31.19
CA PHE A 16 3.11 5.93 -30.45
C PHE A 16 4.05 7.14 -30.29
N ARG A 17 3.99 8.06 -31.26
CA ARG A 17 4.50 9.43 -31.15
C ARG A 17 3.31 10.33 -30.77
N THR A 18 3.44 11.05 -29.66
CA THR A 18 2.72 12.31 -29.44
C THR A 18 3.76 13.39 -29.19
N THR A 19 3.89 14.31 -30.13
CA THR A 19 4.73 15.50 -30.01
C THR A 19 3.87 16.72 -29.72
N GLY A 20 4.22 17.44 -28.64
CA GLY A 20 4.08 18.90 -28.56
C GLY A 20 3.10 19.42 -27.51
N SER A 21 3.62 19.96 -26.40
CA SER A 21 3.71 21.43 -26.19
C SER A 21 4.31 21.74 -24.81
N LEU A 22 5.04 22.86 -24.75
CA LEU A 22 5.71 23.40 -23.58
C LEU A 22 4.71 23.72 -22.47
N LEU A 23 4.81 23.04 -21.33
CA LEU A 23 4.21 23.47 -20.06
C LEU A 23 5.21 23.24 -18.93
N ASN A 24 5.22 24.22 -18.03
CA ASN A 24 6.21 24.49 -17.00
C ASN A 24 6.63 23.28 -16.15
N LYS A 25 7.92 23.24 -15.81
CA LYS A 25 8.49 22.42 -14.74
C LYS A 25 7.97 22.91 -13.39
N SER A 26 6.82 22.40 -12.98
CA SER A 26 6.33 22.30 -11.59
C SER A 26 5.16 21.32 -11.65
N ASP A 27 4.91 20.54 -10.60
CA ASP A 27 3.74 19.62 -10.49
C ASP A 27 3.89 18.17 -10.97
N HIS A 28 5.05 17.54 -10.77
CA HIS A 28 5.26 16.13 -11.13
C HIS A 28 5.69 15.18 -10.00
N GLN A 29 5.18 15.37 -8.77
CA GLN A 29 5.48 14.42 -7.67
C GLN A 29 4.27 13.84 -6.92
N SER A 30 3.03 14.25 -7.18
CA SER A 30 1.85 13.72 -6.47
C SER A 30 1.00 12.71 -7.25
N LYS A 31 1.14 12.64 -8.59
CA LYS A 31 0.20 11.91 -9.47
C LYS A 31 0.58 10.46 -9.81
N ASP A 32 1.82 10.05 -9.55
CA ASP A 32 2.30 8.73 -9.98
C ASP A 32 1.92 7.58 -9.04
N ARG A 33 1.69 7.84 -7.74
CA ARG A 33 1.44 6.75 -6.77
C ARG A 33 0.10 6.03 -6.97
N SER A 34 -0.95 6.71 -7.42
CA SER A 34 -2.24 6.05 -7.69
C SER A 34 -2.16 5.14 -8.92
N THR A 35 -1.41 5.55 -9.95
CA THR A 35 -1.36 4.83 -11.23
C THR A 35 -0.75 3.43 -11.11
N CYS A 36 0.20 3.21 -10.20
CA CYS A 36 0.88 1.92 -10.07
C CYS A 36 -0.02 0.86 -9.45
N VAL A 37 -0.80 1.22 -8.42
CA VAL A 37 -1.72 0.29 -7.75
C VAL A 37 -2.84 -0.13 -8.71
N ASP A 38 -3.40 0.84 -9.45
CA ASP A 38 -4.43 0.59 -10.46
C ASP A 38 -3.94 -0.34 -11.58
N ARG A 39 -2.66 -0.23 -11.97
CA ARG A 39 -2.03 -1.12 -12.95
C ARG A 39 -1.90 -2.55 -12.43
N VAL A 40 -1.53 -2.74 -11.18
CA VAL A 40 -1.45 -4.07 -10.57
C VAL A 40 -2.84 -4.71 -10.49
N LEU A 41 -3.87 -3.96 -10.08
CA LEU A 41 -5.27 -4.40 -10.12
C LEU A 41 -5.73 -4.79 -11.52
N THR A 42 -5.33 -4.01 -12.53
CA THR A 42 -5.68 -4.29 -13.93
C THR A 42 -5.04 -5.60 -14.43
N ILE A 43 -3.79 -5.88 -14.06
CA ILE A 43 -3.12 -7.14 -14.39
C ILE A 43 -3.85 -8.33 -13.73
N HIS A 44 -4.34 -8.16 -12.51
CA HIS A 44 -5.06 -9.20 -11.80
C HIS A 44 -6.48 -9.48 -12.34
N LYS A 45 -7.03 -8.68 -13.27
CA LYS A 45 -8.36 -8.92 -13.87
C LYS A 45 -8.49 -10.31 -14.50
N SER A 46 -7.40 -10.85 -15.04
CA SER A 46 -7.37 -12.20 -15.60
C SER A 46 -7.53 -13.27 -14.52
N ILE A 47 -6.88 -13.08 -13.37
CA ILE A 47 -6.92 -13.98 -12.20
C ILE A 47 -8.30 -13.95 -11.52
N VAL A 48 -9.01 -12.82 -11.59
CA VAL A 48 -10.39 -12.70 -11.10
C VAL A 48 -11.35 -13.60 -11.89
N ARG A 49 -11.15 -13.72 -13.21
CA ARG A 49 -12.01 -14.53 -14.09
C ARG A 49 -11.70 -16.02 -14.00
N ASP A 50 -10.43 -16.36 -13.80
CA ASP A 50 -9.94 -17.73 -13.68
C ASP A 50 -8.83 -17.79 -12.62
N LYS A 51 -9.09 -18.52 -11.53
CA LYS A 51 -8.20 -18.59 -10.36
C LYS A 51 -6.93 -19.41 -10.61
N ASP A 52 -6.89 -20.21 -11.67
CA ASP A 52 -5.72 -21.03 -12.01
C ASP A 52 -4.67 -20.26 -12.84
N VAL A 53 -5.02 -19.06 -13.30
CA VAL A 53 -4.12 -18.17 -14.04
C VAL A 53 -2.98 -17.68 -13.14
N LYS A 54 -1.76 -17.86 -13.62
CA LYS A 54 -0.53 -17.33 -13.00
C LYS A 54 0.15 -16.36 -13.96
N ILE A 55 0.47 -15.16 -13.48
CA ILE A 55 1.13 -14.12 -14.28
C ILE A 55 2.56 -13.96 -13.75
N PHE A 56 3.53 -13.98 -14.65
CA PHE A 56 4.95 -13.83 -14.31
C PHE A 56 5.48 -12.53 -14.90
N LEU A 57 5.99 -11.65 -14.06
CA LEU A 57 6.74 -10.46 -14.48
C LEU A 57 8.22 -10.78 -14.38
N ASN A 58 8.90 -10.86 -15.52
CA ASN A 58 10.32 -11.17 -15.60
C ASN A 58 11.12 -9.92 -15.98
N ARG A 59 12.21 -9.65 -15.24
CA ARG A 59 13.23 -8.69 -15.65
C ARG A 59 14.36 -9.42 -16.40
N PRO A 60 14.52 -9.22 -17.74
CA PRO A 60 15.34 -10.07 -18.61
C PRO A 60 16.83 -10.24 -18.24
N ARG A 61 17.40 -9.39 -17.39
CA ARG A 61 18.84 -9.38 -17.06
C ARG A 61 19.15 -9.62 -15.58
N VAL A 62 18.14 -9.60 -14.71
CA VAL A 62 18.34 -9.59 -13.25
C VAL A 62 17.75 -10.84 -12.60
N GLY A 63 16.94 -11.61 -13.34
CA GLY A 63 16.41 -12.89 -12.86
C GLY A 63 15.25 -12.76 -11.86
N ASP A 64 14.88 -11.53 -11.48
CA ASP A 64 13.70 -11.28 -10.65
C ASP A 64 12.44 -11.72 -11.40
N ILE A 65 11.77 -12.73 -10.85
CA ILE A 65 10.47 -13.21 -11.30
C ILE A 65 9.46 -12.92 -10.20
N ILE A 66 8.56 -11.97 -10.45
CA ILE A 66 7.40 -11.76 -9.59
C ILE A 66 6.28 -12.65 -10.12
N SER A 67 5.79 -13.56 -9.29
CA SER A 67 4.61 -14.39 -9.58
C SER A 67 3.37 -13.77 -8.96
N LEU A 68 2.37 -13.51 -9.80
CA LEU A 68 1.04 -13.10 -9.37
C LEU A 68 0.07 -14.28 -9.56
N ASN A 69 -0.70 -14.58 -8.53
CA ASN A 69 -1.64 -15.68 -8.46
C ASN A 69 -2.87 -15.28 -7.63
N SER A 70 -3.77 -16.23 -7.35
CA SER A 70 -4.94 -16.01 -6.50
C SER A 70 -4.59 -15.46 -5.11
N ASN A 71 -3.50 -15.92 -4.49
CA ASN A 71 -3.07 -15.42 -3.18
C ASN A 71 -2.64 -13.95 -3.24
N THR A 72 -1.92 -13.53 -4.31
CA THR A 72 -1.56 -12.12 -4.49
C THR A 72 -2.78 -11.26 -4.85
N LEU A 73 -3.74 -11.80 -5.62
CA LEU A 73 -5.03 -11.15 -5.88
C LEU A 73 -5.75 -10.85 -4.58
N ASP A 74 -5.91 -11.85 -3.72
CA ASP A 74 -6.64 -11.70 -2.46
C ASP A 74 -5.92 -10.73 -1.52
N TYR A 75 -4.57 -10.70 -1.56
CA TYR A 75 -3.78 -9.75 -0.79
C TYR A 75 -3.94 -8.32 -1.30
N VAL A 76 -3.99 -8.10 -2.62
CA VAL A 76 -4.15 -6.76 -3.20
C VAL A 76 -5.60 -6.28 -3.10
N THR A 77 -6.56 -7.19 -3.25
CA THR A 77 -8.00 -6.90 -3.09
C THR A 77 -8.30 -6.47 -1.65
N THR A 78 -8.72 -5.23 -1.48
CA THR A 78 -9.22 -4.74 -0.20
C THR A 78 -10.70 -5.06 -0.12
N ARG A 79 -11.11 -5.82 0.91
CA ARG A 79 -12.47 -6.37 0.96
C ARG A 79 -13.42 -5.51 1.79
N THR A 80 -12.94 -4.87 2.85
CA THR A 80 -13.84 -4.16 3.78
C THR A 80 -13.08 -3.17 4.67
N GLU A 81 -13.61 -1.96 4.78
CA GLU A 81 -13.35 -1.06 5.91
C GLU A 81 -14.30 -1.49 7.03
N ARG A 82 -13.77 -2.02 8.14
CA ARG A 82 -14.61 -2.30 9.30
C ARG A 82 -14.96 -0.96 9.95
N THR A 83 -16.21 -0.56 9.85
CA THR A 83 -16.73 0.68 10.44
C THR A 83 -16.74 0.64 11.97
N GLU A 84 -16.68 -0.55 12.55
CA GLU A 84 -16.53 -0.73 14.00
C GLU A 84 -15.21 -0.12 14.47
N THR A 85 -15.30 0.80 15.42
CA THR A 85 -14.13 1.37 16.10
C THR A 85 -13.82 0.55 17.33
N GLU A 86 -12.57 0.11 17.47
CA GLU A 86 -12.09 -0.59 18.66
C GLU A 86 -10.82 0.08 19.21
N TYR A 87 -10.51 -0.20 20.48
CA TYR A 87 -9.27 0.27 21.09
C TYR A 87 -8.19 -0.79 20.96
N ILE A 88 -7.09 -0.43 20.33
CA ILE A 88 -5.88 -1.26 20.23
C ILE A 88 -4.76 -0.66 21.05
N VAL A 89 -3.77 -1.48 21.42
CA VAL A 89 -2.53 -1.02 22.06
C VAL A 89 -1.39 -1.08 21.05
N GLY A 90 -0.54 -0.05 21.07
CA GLY A 90 0.66 -0.02 20.27
C GLY A 90 1.44 1.28 20.43
N ASN A 91 2.54 1.38 19.70
CA ASN A 91 3.41 2.55 19.69
C ASN A 91 3.62 3.03 18.26
N VAL A 92 3.69 4.34 18.08
CA VAL A 92 3.92 4.95 16.77
C VAL A 92 5.41 4.83 16.44
N THR A 93 5.75 4.27 15.28
CA THR A 93 7.14 4.11 14.86
C THR A 93 7.59 5.20 13.87
N ARG A 94 6.66 5.72 13.06
CA ARG A 94 6.90 6.84 12.15
C ARG A 94 5.65 7.68 11.94
N VAL A 95 5.81 8.99 11.94
CA VAL A 95 4.77 9.97 11.60
C VAL A 95 5.19 10.73 10.34
N ASN A 96 4.32 10.83 9.34
CA ASN A 96 4.46 11.83 8.28
C ASN A 96 3.58 13.04 8.59
N VAL A 97 4.23 14.13 8.95
CA VAL A 97 3.62 15.40 9.31
C VAL A 97 2.83 16.01 8.14
N LEU A 98 3.23 15.76 6.88
CA LEU A 98 2.59 16.37 5.70
C LEU A 98 1.42 15.55 5.13
N SER A 99 1.49 14.22 5.24
CA SER A 99 0.52 13.34 4.57
C SER A 99 -0.48 12.69 5.51
N HIS A 100 -0.40 12.93 6.82
CA HIS A 100 -1.28 12.33 7.85
C HIS A 100 -1.27 10.80 7.89
N PHE A 101 -0.27 10.20 7.23
CA PHE A 101 0.01 8.78 7.24
C PHE A 101 1.17 8.51 8.18
N GLY A 102 1.20 7.31 8.74
CA GLY A 102 2.34 6.86 9.49
C GLY A 102 2.43 5.34 9.57
N ARG A 103 3.31 4.90 10.46
CA ARG A 103 3.49 3.49 10.82
C ARG A 103 3.42 3.38 12.33
N LEU A 104 2.71 2.37 12.81
CA LEU A 104 2.66 2.01 14.22
C LEU A 104 2.94 0.52 14.35
N PHE A 105 3.55 0.12 15.45
CA PHE A 105 3.60 -1.28 15.85
C PHE A 105 2.33 -1.58 16.64
N SER A 106 1.61 -2.62 16.23
CA SER A 106 0.36 -3.05 16.86
C SER A 106 0.63 -4.31 17.66
N ASP A 107 0.30 -4.28 18.95
CA ASP A 107 0.51 -5.42 19.83
C ASP A 107 -0.42 -6.60 19.46
N GLU A 108 -1.64 -6.29 19.01
CA GLU A 108 -2.60 -7.30 18.53
C GLU A 108 -2.09 -8.05 17.28
N GLU A 109 -1.47 -7.32 16.35
CA GLU A 109 -0.98 -7.88 15.09
C GLU A 109 0.45 -8.42 15.19
N GLY A 110 1.18 -8.08 16.26
CA GLY A 110 2.59 -8.42 16.45
C GLY A 110 3.52 -7.86 15.36
N ARG A 111 3.13 -6.78 14.67
CA ARG A 111 3.91 -6.20 13.56
C ARG A 111 3.63 -4.72 13.34
N VAL A 112 4.48 -4.11 12.50
CA VAL A 112 4.30 -2.73 12.04
C VAL A 112 3.23 -2.66 10.95
N VAL A 113 2.18 -1.89 11.21
CA VAL A 113 1.05 -1.63 10.31
C VAL A 113 1.02 -0.16 9.91
N SER A 114 0.56 0.12 8.69
CA SER A 114 0.34 1.50 8.26
C SER A 114 -0.88 2.07 8.98
N TYR A 115 -0.86 3.35 9.31
CA TYR A 115 -2.05 4.05 9.79
C TYR A 115 -2.26 5.38 9.08
N GLU A 116 -3.48 5.87 9.18
CA GLU A 116 -3.95 7.17 8.70
C GLU A 116 -4.80 7.82 9.80
N LEU A 117 -4.68 9.13 9.98
CA LEU A 117 -5.54 9.85 10.91
C LEU A 117 -6.90 10.11 10.26
N ALA A 118 -7.99 9.75 10.94
CA ALA A 118 -9.35 10.01 10.47
C ALA A 118 -9.64 11.51 10.36
N ASN A 119 -9.14 12.28 11.34
CA ASN A 119 -9.19 13.73 11.33
C ASN A 119 -7.76 14.30 11.33
N PRO A 120 -7.23 14.68 10.15
CA PRO A 120 -5.85 15.15 10.02
C PRO A 120 -5.59 16.50 10.71
N ASP A 121 -6.62 17.31 10.92
CA ASP A 121 -6.55 18.64 11.52
C ASP A 121 -6.58 18.61 13.06
N ASP A 122 -6.85 17.45 13.66
CA ASP A 122 -6.79 17.27 15.11
C ASP A 122 -5.33 17.33 15.61
N GLN A 123 -4.93 18.52 16.07
CA GLN A 123 -3.60 18.77 16.61
C GLN A 123 -3.30 17.93 17.86
N ARG A 124 -4.31 17.57 18.67
CA ARG A 124 -4.12 16.78 19.88
C ARG A 124 -3.72 15.36 19.52
N VAL A 125 -4.50 14.69 18.66
CA VAL A 125 -4.19 13.31 18.21
C VAL A 125 -2.83 13.26 17.53
N ARG A 126 -2.53 14.24 16.66
CA ARG A 126 -1.23 14.34 16.00
C ARG A 126 -0.07 14.56 16.98
N GLY A 127 -0.25 15.43 17.96
CA GLY A 127 0.73 15.67 19.02
C GLY A 127 1.02 14.42 19.82
N LEU A 128 -0.02 13.65 20.19
CA LEU A 128 0.11 12.37 20.88
C LEU A 128 0.84 11.31 20.04
N ALA A 129 0.54 11.23 18.74
CA ALA A 129 1.26 10.33 17.83
C ALA A 129 2.76 10.67 17.74
N ILE A 130 3.10 11.97 17.68
CA ILE A 130 4.49 12.43 17.68
C ILE A 130 5.17 12.14 19.02
N LYS A 131 4.46 12.35 20.15
CA LYS A 131 4.96 12.03 21.49
C LYS A 131 5.28 10.54 21.61
N SER A 132 4.34 9.66 21.25
CA SER A 132 4.53 8.20 21.23
C SER A 132 5.75 7.79 20.38
N MET A 133 5.90 8.40 19.19
CA MET A 133 7.07 8.15 18.33
C MET A 133 8.38 8.61 18.95
N LYS A 134 8.39 9.77 19.61
CA LYS A 134 9.58 10.30 20.27
C LYS A 134 10.00 9.38 21.41
N GLU A 135 9.06 8.98 22.28
CA GLU A 135 9.33 8.03 23.38
C GLU A 135 9.93 6.72 22.85
N ASN A 136 9.37 6.17 21.76
CA ASN A 136 9.92 4.97 21.12
C ASN A 136 11.34 5.16 20.58
N ASN A 137 11.66 6.34 20.04
CA ASN A 137 13.01 6.65 19.57
C ASN A 137 14.01 6.85 20.71
N ASP A 138 13.54 7.35 21.85
CA ASP A 138 14.34 7.55 23.07
C ASP A 138 14.60 6.23 23.82
N GLY A 139 14.06 5.11 23.33
CA GLY A 139 14.23 3.76 23.88
C GLY A 139 13.18 3.36 24.92
N ASN A 140 12.17 4.21 25.14
CA ASN A 140 11.01 3.88 25.95
C ASN A 140 9.97 3.11 25.12
N ASP A 141 8.99 2.50 25.77
CA ASP A 141 7.96 1.69 25.07
C ASP A 141 7.05 2.57 24.20
N GLY A 142 6.78 3.81 24.64
CA GLY A 142 5.99 4.79 23.89
C GLY A 142 4.56 4.33 23.57
N LYS A 143 4.02 3.39 24.34
CA LYS A 143 2.70 2.80 24.09
C LYS A 143 1.56 3.75 24.37
N VAL A 144 0.54 3.65 23.54
CA VAL A 144 -0.70 4.43 23.62
C VAL A 144 -1.90 3.54 23.29
N HIS A 145 -3.08 3.90 23.80
CA HIS A 145 -4.34 3.33 23.34
C HIS A 145 -4.83 4.08 22.11
N LEU A 146 -5.05 3.37 21.00
CA LEU A 146 -5.55 3.97 19.77
C LEU A 146 -6.98 3.49 19.51
N LYS A 147 -7.91 4.43 19.34
CA LYS A 147 -9.25 4.14 18.82
C LYS A 147 -9.18 4.07 17.31
N VAL A 148 -9.39 2.88 16.73
CA VAL A 148 -9.14 2.64 15.30
C VAL A 148 -10.28 1.92 14.61
N SER A 149 -10.42 2.16 13.31
CA SER A 149 -11.13 1.29 12.36
C SER A 149 -10.11 0.50 11.54
N LYS A 150 -10.39 -0.77 11.24
CA LYS A 150 -9.48 -1.68 10.53
C LYS A 150 -9.81 -1.77 9.04
N ILE A 151 -8.82 -1.55 8.18
CA ILE A 151 -8.87 -1.91 6.75
C ILE A 151 -8.21 -3.27 6.55
N VAL A 152 -8.99 -4.27 6.14
CA VAL A 152 -8.54 -5.67 6.03
C VAL A 152 -8.49 -6.17 4.58
N SER A 153 -7.56 -7.11 4.32
CA SER A 153 -7.52 -7.87 3.06
C SER A 153 -8.66 -8.90 2.99
N ALA A 154 -8.84 -9.53 1.83
CA ALA A 154 -9.82 -10.60 1.68
C ALA A 154 -9.55 -11.82 2.59
N GLN A 155 -8.29 -12.03 2.99
CA GLN A 155 -7.86 -13.08 3.93
C GLN A 155 -7.90 -12.64 5.40
N GLY A 156 -8.38 -11.43 5.70
CA GLY A 156 -8.49 -10.92 7.07
C GLY A 156 -7.21 -10.28 7.62
N VAL A 157 -6.17 -10.08 6.80
CA VAL A 157 -4.93 -9.42 7.24
C VAL A 157 -5.15 -7.91 7.33
N VAL A 158 -4.82 -7.29 8.46
CA VAL A 158 -4.93 -5.82 8.62
C VAL A 158 -3.91 -5.10 7.75
N LYS A 159 -4.38 -4.35 6.76
CA LYS A 159 -3.52 -3.54 5.89
C LYS A 159 -3.20 -2.18 6.50
N ARG A 160 -4.23 -1.54 7.06
CA ARG A 160 -4.15 -0.18 7.58
C ARG A 160 -5.14 0.06 8.71
N TYR A 161 -4.74 0.89 9.66
CA TYR A 161 -5.63 1.47 10.67
C TYR A 161 -6.06 2.89 10.29
N ILE A 162 -7.33 3.21 10.49
CA ILE A 162 -7.84 4.58 10.51
C ILE A 162 -7.97 4.97 11.98
N VAL A 163 -7.11 5.89 12.43
CA VAL A 163 -7.02 6.31 13.83
C VAL A 163 -7.95 7.49 14.06
N HIS A 164 -8.94 7.29 14.93
CA HIS A 164 -9.92 8.31 15.32
C HIS A 164 -9.49 9.08 16.56
N ASP A 165 -8.84 8.41 17.50
CA ASP A 165 -8.40 9.01 18.75
C ASP A 165 -7.18 8.28 19.33
N ILE A 166 -6.41 8.97 20.17
CA ILE A 166 -5.28 8.42 20.91
C ILE A 166 -5.42 8.85 22.38
N LEU A 167 -5.22 7.88 23.29
CA LEU A 167 -5.20 8.08 24.73
C LEU A 167 -3.85 7.59 25.27
N GLU A 168 -3.27 8.34 26.21
CA GLU A 168 -2.05 7.93 26.90
C GLU A 168 -2.34 6.79 27.88
N ILE A 169 -1.37 5.90 28.05
CA ILE A 169 -1.40 4.86 29.08
C ILE A 169 -0.69 5.45 30.30
N PHE A 170 -1.40 5.56 31.42
CA PHE A 170 -0.87 6.01 32.71
C PHE A 170 -0.19 4.88 33.48
#